data_AF-A0A0C9TPE2-F1
#
_entry.id   AF-A0A0C9TPE2-F1
#
_cell.length_a   1.000
_cell.length_b   1.000
_cell.length_c   1.000
_cell.angle_alpha   90.00
_cell.angle_beta   90.00
_cell.angle_gamma   90.00
#
_symmetry.space_group_name_H-M   'P 1'
#
loop_
_entity.id
_entity.type
_entity.pdbx_description
1 polymer ?
#
loop_
_entity_poly.entity_id
_entity_poly.type
_entity_poly.pdbx_seq_one_letter_code
_entity_poly.pdbx_strand_id
1 'polypeptide(L)'
;MTNPHEEECPNYMLPEFEEARLLFTVEGKTDEEAAALLSNLWDFNNNKAKLVWVREHAAEIEARQEEHERTEQEAGRQRLLREQEEEQAKQEERKKYKNKFAPIPNRPLPTTSLLLPSQHALNKLCKGEYVPLYFFTNKGIREAEDDGSGDEDLLTLVQTDRGPTFQTAASAKAKKHKVRDEQLSWEEFSQANYRMIAAMKQQEWPDERINMVRDFWVAFETHPWRHDPSEYRKRALLLYQGRVRRDWHKTLGTSAAFRLLPLREERLNELHQELLDNAYAAKIDAVPTVRALMRSCQTPKLTFSILLSTSSPSFVFNLRTLPYPHAHPDSVRGCRSTHAGFVWDAGTARRQPAPPLHTPIPPP
;
A
#
# COMPACT_ATOMS: atom_id res chain seq x y z
N MET A 1 -67.52 21.11 -19.65
CA MET A 1 -68.73 21.93 -19.44
C MET A 1 -68.55 23.24 -20.19
N THR A 2 -69.58 23.73 -20.86
CA THR A 2 -69.57 25.07 -21.47
C THR A 2 -69.42 26.11 -20.35
N ASN A 3 -68.58 27.12 -20.54
CA ASN A 3 -68.37 28.18 -19.55
C ASN A 3 -69.59 29.11 -19.52
N PRO A 4 -70.38 29.17 -18.43
CA PRO A 4 -71.57 30.03 -18.37
C PRO A 4 -71.23 31.53 -18.46
N HIS A 5 -69.96 31.91 -18.23
CA HIS A 5 -69.49 33.27 -18.42
C HIS A 5 -69.32 33.68 -19.89
N GLU A 6 -69.30 32.72 -20.82
CA GLU A 6 -69.17 32.94 -22.26
C GLU A 6 -70.52 32.87 -22.99
N GLU A 7 -71.61 32.58 -22.27
CA GLU A 7 -72.95 32.53 -22.84
C GLU A 7 -73.59 33.93 -22.86
N GLU A 8 -74.07 34.35 -24.03
CA GLU A 8 -74.82 35.60 -24.24
C GLU A 8 -76.33 35.33 -24.21
N CYS A 9 -77.11 36.28 -23.67
CA CYS A 9 -78.56 36.16 -23.64
C CYS A 9 -79.10 36.14 -25.08
N PRO A 10 -79.85 35.12 -25.49
CA PRO A 10 -80.50 35.11 -26.79
C PRO A 10 -81.41 36.32 -26.95
N ASN A 11 -81.48 36.88 -28.16
CA ASN A 11 -82.43 37.94 -28.46
C ASN A 11 -83.83 37.34 -28.63
N TYR A 12 -84.61 37.33 -27.56
CA TYR A 12 -85.95 36.76 -27.53
C TYR A 12 -86.98 37.52 -28.37
N MET A 13 -86.64 38.67 -28.98
CA MET A 13 -87.49 39.37 -29.95
C MET A 13 -87.40 38.81 -31.37
N LEU A 14 -86.47 37.89 -31.64
CA LEU A 14 -86.35 37.27 -32.97
C LEU A 14 -87.54 36.33 -33.25
N PRO A 15 -87.93 36.14 -34.54
CA PRO A 15 -89.06 35.28 -34.93
C PRO A 15 -88.91 33.83 -34.43
N GLU A 16 -87.67 33.36 -34.27
CA GLU A 16 -87.31 32.02 -33.80
C GLU A 16 -87.82 31.71 -32.38
N PHE A 17 -88.13 32.74 -31.57
CA PHE A 17 -88.63 32.60 -30.20
C PHE A 17 -90.12 32.92 -30.05
N GLU A 18 -90.86 33.09 -31.15
CA GLU A 18 -92.29 33.43 -31.14
C GLU A 18 -93.13 32.42 -30.35
N GLU A 19 -92.89 31.12 -30.54
CA GLU A 19 -93.56 30.05 -29.78
C GLU A 19 -93.30 30.13 -28.26
N ALA A 20 -92.07 30.50 -27.87
CA ALA A 20 -91.70 30.67 -26.46
C ALA A 20 -92.36 31.90 -25.84
N ARG A 21 -92.53 33.00 -26.61
CA ARG A 21 -93.24 34.20 -26.15
C ARG A 21 -94.74 33.98 -26.04
N LEU A 22 -95.34 33.20 -26.95
CA LEU A 22 -96.77 32.85 -26.94
C LEU A 22 -97.23 32.17 -25.64
N LEU A 23 -96.33 31.42 -24.97
CA LEU A 23 -96.60 30.80 -23.67
C LEU A 23 -96.83 31.81 -22.54
N PHE A 24 -96.36 33.05 -22.70
CA PHE A 24 -96.45 34.11 -21.69
C PHE A 24 -97.41 35.24 -22.04
N THR A 25 -97.95 35.28 -23.28
CA THR A 25 -98.91 36.31 -23.73
C THR A 25 -100.38 35.95 -23.48
N VAL A 26 -100.69 34.69 -23.13
CA VAL A 26 -102.07 34.21 -22.83
C VAL A 26 -102.75 34.95 -21.67
N GLU A 27 -101.98 35.62 -20.81
CA GLU A 27 -102.47 36.40 -19.65
C GLU A 27 -102.70 37.90 -19.94
N GLY A 28 -102.67 38.34 -21.21
CA GLY A 28 -102.86 39.76 -21.58
C GLY A 28 -101.59 40.62 -21.50
N LYS A 29 -100.42 39.98 -21.48
CA LYS A 29 -99.10 40.62 -21.52
C LYS A 29 -98.67 40.88 -22.96
N THR A 30 -97.91 41.95 -23.20
CA THR A 30 -97.40 42.27 -24.55
C THR A 30 -96.22 41.37 -24.94
N ASP A 31 -95.90 41.31 -26.23
CA ASP A 31 -94.79 40.48 -26.75
C ASP A 31 -93.44 40.93 -26.16
N GLU A 32 -93.29 42.24 -25.90
CA GLU A 32 -92.12 42.82 -25.23
C GLU A 32 -92.01 42.37 -23.76
N GLU A 33 -93.14 42.29 -23.04
CA GLU A 33 -93.18 41.82 -21.66
C GLU A 33 -92.87 40.31 -21.57
N ALA A 34 -93.34 39.52 -22.54
CA ALA A 34 -93.02 38.10 -22.65
C ALA A 34 -91.52 37.87 -22.96
N ALA A 35 -90.93 38.65 -23.88
CA ALA A 35 -89.50 38.61 -24.15
C ALA A 35 -88.66 39.02 -22.93
N ALA A 36 -89.08 40.06 -22.19
CA ALA A 36 -88.41 40.49 -20.96
C ALA A 36 -88.46 39.42 -19.85
N LEU A 37 -89.59 38.71 -19.70
CA LEU A 37 -89.70 37.58 -18.77
C LEU A 37 -88.75 36.43 -19.13
N LEU A 38 -88.61 36.11 -20.42
CA LEU A 38 -87.67 35.09 -20.90
C LEU A 38 -86.21 35.50 -20.66
N SER A 39 -85.84 36.76 -20.91
CA SER A 39 -84.52 37.31 -20.57
C SER A 39 -84.23 37.21 -19.07
N ASN A 40 -85.19 37.61 -18.22
CA ASN A 40 -85.04 37.52 -16.76
C ASN A 40 -84.87 36.07 -16.27
N LEU A 41 -85.61 35.13 -16.86
CA LEU A 41 -85.51 33.70 -16.54
C LEU A 41 -84.15 33.13 -16.99
N TRP A 42 -83.68 33.55 -18.17
CA TRP A 42 -82.35 33.20 -18.65
C TRP A 42 -81.26 33.75 -17.73
N ASP A 43 -81.33 35.03 -17.32
CA ASP A 43 -80.37 35.64 -16.40
C ASP A 43 -80.34 34.90 -15.06
N PHE A 44 -81.51 34.54 -14.51
CA PHE A 44 -81.59 33.77 -13.27
C PHE A 44 -80.90 32.40 -13.40
N ASN A 45 -81.17 31.68 -14.48
CA ASN A 45 -80.59 30.36 -14.74
C ASN A 45 -79.08 30.44 -15.03
N ASN A 46 -78.65 31.43 -15.82
CA ASN A 46 -77.25 31.67 -16.13
C ASN A 46 -76.47 32.07 -14.87
N ASN A 47 -77.02 32.95 -14.03
CA ASN A 47 -76.41 33.32 -12.75
C ASN A 47 -76.28 32.11 -11.81
N LYS A 48 -77.29 31.23 -11.77
CA LYS A 48 -77.21 29.97 -11.02
C LYS A 48 -76.11 29.04 -11.58
N ALA A 49 -76.00 28.94 -12.91
CA ALA A 49 -74.96 28.15 -13.57
C ALA A 49 -73.56 28.69 -13.29
N LYS A 50 -73.36 30.02 -13.35
CA LYS A 50 -72.11 30.70 -12.95
C LYS A 50 -71.72 30.39 -11.51
N LEU A 51 -72.66 30.41 -10.56
CA LEU A 51 -72.39 30.07 -9.16
C LEU A 51 -71.96 28.62 -8.95
N VAL A 52 -72.58 27.68 -9.69
CA VAL A 52 -72.18 26.26 -9.66
C VAL A 52 -70.79 26.10 -10.27
N TRP A 53 -70.55 26.71 -11.43
CA TRP A 53 -69.28 26.67 -12.12
C TRP A 53 -68.13 27.22 -11.27
N VAL A 54 -68.32 28.37 -10.60
CA VAL A 54 -67.31 28.95 -9.69
C VAL A 54 -67.01 27.99 -8.53
N ARG A 55 -68.02 27.32 -7.96
CA ARG A 55 -67.82 26.37 -6.87
C ARG A 55 -67.06 25.12 -7.33
N GLU A 56 -67.45 24.55 -8.46
CA GLU A 56 -66.81 23.36 -9.01
C GLU A 56 -65.37 23.65 -9.44
N HIS A 57 -65.14 24.79 -10.11
CA HIS A 57 -63.82 25.19 -10.53
C HIS A 57 -62.92 25.55 -9.34
N ALA A 58 -63.45 26.17 -8.28
CA ALA A 58 -62.69 26.40 -7.05
C ALA A 58 -62.28 25.07 -6.38
N ALA A 59 -63.21 24.10 -6.31
CA ALA A 59 -62.92 22.78 -5.77
C ALA A 59 -61.88 22.00 -6.61
N GLU A 60 -61.91 22.14 -7.95
CA GLU A 60 -60.91 21.53 -8.83
C GLU A 60 -59.52 22.14 -8.62
N ILE A 61 -59.43 23.46 -8.45
CA ILE A 61 -58.16 24.14 -8.16
C ILE A 61 -57.60 23.68 -6.81
N GLU A 62 -58.44 23.63 -5.78
CA GLU A 62 -58.04 23.17 -4.43
C GLU A 62 -57.57 21.71 -4.46
N ALA A 63 -58.33 20.81 -5.10
CA ALA A 63 -57.93 19.41 -5.25
C ALA A 63 -56.59 19.26 -6.00
N ARG A 64 -56.36 20.06 -7.04
CA ARG A 64 -55.09 20.06 -7.78
C ARG A 64 -53.93 20.58 -6.93
N GLN A 65 -54.16 21.58 -6.08
CA GLN A 65 -53.16 22.09 -5.14
C GLN A 65 -52.81 21.03 -4.09
N GLU A 66 -53.81 20.40 -3.47
CA GLU A 66 -53.59 19.34 -2.48
C GLU A 66 -52.85 18.13 -3.07
N GLU A 67 -53.19 17.73 -4.30
CA GLU A 67 -52.49 16.64 -4.99
C GLU A 67 -51.04 17.01 -5.30
N HIS A 68 -50.79 18.24 -5.73
CA HIS A 68 -49.44 18.75 -5.97
C HIS A 68 -48.62 18.76 -4.66
N GLU A 69 -49.16 19.30 -3.57
CA GLU A 69 -48.51 19.32 -2.27
C GLU A 69 -48.24 17.90 -1.75
N ARG A 70 -49.19 16.97 -1.90
CA ARG A 70 -49.01 15.57 -1.51
C ARG A 70 -47.88 14.91 -2.30
N THR A 71 -47.83 15.17 -3.61
CA THR A 71 -46.80 14.63 -4.51
C THR A 71 -45.43 15.19 -4.15
N GLU A 72 -45.32 16.50 -3.87
CA GLU A 72 -44.07 17.11 -3.43
C GLU A 72 -43.59 16.56 -2.08
N GLN A 73 -44.50 16.40 -1.12
CA GLN A 73 -44.17 15.80 0.17
C GLN A 73 -43.72 14.34 0.02
N GLU A 74 -44.38 13.55 -0.82
CA GLU A 74 -43.99 12.17 -1.07
C GLU A 74 -42.64 12.08 -1.79
N ALA A 75 -42.41 12.92 -2.80
CA ALA A 75 -41.11 13.04 -3.47
C ALA A 75 -40.00 13.45 -2.48
N GLY A 76 -40.30 14.36 -1.55
CA GLY A 76 -39.39 14.76 -0.48
C GLY A 76 -39.06 13.59 0.47
N ARG A 77 -40.07 12.83 0.91
CA ARG A 77 -39.88 11.62 1.73
C ARG A 77 -39.05 10.57 1.00
N GLN A 78 -39.32 10.33 -0.29
CA GLN A 78 -38.56 9.39 -1.09
C GLN A 78 -37.10 9.82 -1.29
N ARG A 79 -36.83 11.13 -1.46
CA ARG A 79 -35.46 11.66 -1.52
C ARG A 79 -34.70 11.41 -0.23
N LEU A 80 -35.31 11.72 0.91
CA LEU A 80 -34.69 11.50 2.22
C LEU A 80 -34.40 10.02 2.48
N LEU A 81 -35.33 9.13 2.12
CA LEU A 81 -35.12 7.68 2.22
C LEU A 81 -33.93 7.21 1.37
N ARG A 82 -33.84 7.67 0.12
CA ARG A 82 -32.69 7.34 -0.76
C ARG A 82 -31.37 7.85 -0.20
N GLU A 83 -31.34 9.05 0.35
CA GLU A 83 -30.14 9.60 0.99
C GLU A 83 -29.73 8.78 2.22
N GLN A 84 -30.69 8.35 3.03
CA GLN A 84 -30.42 7.46 4.17
C GLN A 84 -29.91 6.09 3.72
N GLU A 85 -30.52 5.47 2.70
CA GLU A 85 -30.07 4.21 2.13
C GLU A 85 -28.65 4.33 1.55
N GLU A 86 -28.34 5.43 0.85
CA GLU A 86 -27.01 5.67 0.29
C GLU A 86 -25.96 5.88 1.39
N GLU A 87 -26.29 6.63 2.45
CA GLU A 87 -25.39 6.83 3.57
C GLU A 87 -25.18 5.53 4.37
N GLN A 88 -26.23 4.73 4.56
CA GLN A 88 -26.12 3.39 5.13
C GLN A 88 -25.24 2.48 4.27
N ALA A 89 -25.43 2.47 2.94
CA ALA A 89 -24.60 1.72 2.02
C ALA A 89 -23.13 2.17 2.08
N LYS A 90 -22.85 3.48 2.14
CA LYS A 90 -21.50 4.02 2.35
C LYS A 90 -20.90 3.57 3.67
N GLN A 91 -21.69 3.56 4.76
CA GLN A 91 -21.22 3.09 6.06
C GLN A 91 -20.94 1.58 6.05
N GLU A 92 -21.78 0.78 5.38
CA GLU A 92 -21.55 -0.66 5.21
C GLU A 92 -20.31 -0.94 4.36
N GLU A 93 -20.10 -0.20 3.27
CA GLU A 93 -18.86 -0.28 2.49
C GLU A 93 -17.63 0.06 3.34
N ARG A 94 -17.70 1.12 4.16
CA ARG A 94 -16.63 1.50 5.09
C ARG A 94 -16.36 0.40 6.12
N LYS A 95 -17.39 -0.26 6.62
CA LYS A 95 -17.27 -1.40 7.55
C LYS A 95 -16.67 -2.64 6.87
N LYS A 96 -17.06 -2.91 5.63
CA LYS A 96 -16.58 -4.06 4.84
C LYS A 96 -15.13 -3.89 4.39
N TYR A 97 -14.75 -2.70 3.96
CA TYR A 97 -13.43 -2.42 3.38
C TYR A 97 -12.61 -1.47 4.25
N LYS A 98 -12.40 -1.82 5.52
CA LYS A 98 -11.69 -0.99 6.50
C LYS A 98 -10.33 -0.46 5.99
N ASN A 99 -9.59 -1.30 5.25
CA ASN A 99 -8.28 -0.92 4.70
C ASN A 99 -8.38 0.15 3.59
N LYS A 100 -9.43 0.12 2.76
CA LYS A 100 -9.64 1.10 1.67
C LYS A 100 -9.93 2.50 2.22
N PHE A 101 -10.61 2.56 3.37
CA PHE A 101 -11.04 3.80 4.01
C PHE A 101 -10.20 4.18 5.24
N ALA A 102 -9.09 3.47 5.48
CA ALA A 102 -8.17 3.80 6.56
C ALA A 102 -7.54 5.18 6.28
N PRO A 103 -7.47 6.09 7.28
CA PRO A 103 -6.81 7.38 7.11
C PRO A 103 -5.36 7.20 6.64
N ILE A 104 -5.01 7.80 5.51
CA ILE A 104 -3.64 7.80 5.02
C ILE A 104 -2.85 8.81 5.85
N PRO A 105 -1.81 8.38 6.59
CA PRO A 105 -1.01 9.32 7.38
C PRO A 105 -0.30 10.30 6.44
N ASN A 106 -0.34 11.59 6.79
CA ASN A 106 0.34 12.65 6.05
C ASN A 106 1.86 12.55 6.27
N ARG A 107 2.50 11.61 5.58
CA ARG A 107 3.95 11.41 5.55
C ARG A 107 4.43 11.64 4.12
N PRO A 108 5.56 12.33 3.92
CA PRO A 108 6.13 12.50 2.60
C PRO A 108 6.39 11.12 1.97
N LEU A 109 6.19 11.03 0.65
CA LEU A 109 6.53 9.83 -0.11
C LEU A 109 8.00 9.47 0.18
N PRO A 110 8.29 8.22 0.58
CA PRO A 110 9.67 7.79 0.75
C PRO A 110 10.45 8.03 -0.54
N THR A 111 11.55 8.78 -0.47
CA THR A 111 12.41 9.08 -1.63
C THR A 111 13.05 7.81 -2.22
N THR A 112 13.06 6.72 -1.46
CA THR A 112 13.55 5.40 -1.87
C THR A 112 12.35 4.47 -2.00
N SER A 113 12.24 3.76 -3.14
CA SER A 113 11.26 2.69 -3.32
C SER A 113 11.23 1.79 -2.09
N LEU A 114 10.04 1.52 -1.58
CA LEU A 114 9.83 0.66 -0.42
C LEU A 114 10.20 -0.77 -0.80
N LEU A 115 11.47 -1.13 -0.60
CA LEU A 115 11.95 -2.51 -0.73
C LEU A 115 11.34 -3.32 0.41
N LEU A 116 10.20 -3.95 0.14
CA LEU A 116 9.47 -4.77 1.11
C LEU A 116 9.94 -6.22 1.02
N PRO A 117 10.33 -6.85 2.15
CA PRO A 117 10.58 -8.29 2.18
C PRO A 117 9.34 -9.08 1.74
N SER A 118 9.55 -10.28 1.20
CA SER A 118 8.44 -11.17 0.80
C SER A 118 7.43 -11.38 1.94
N GLN A 119 6.13 -11.49 1.60
CA GLN A 119 5.08 -11.73 2.59
C GLN A 119 5.29 -13.04 3.36
N HIS A 120 5.84 -14.08 2.72
CA HIS A 120 6.24 -15.32 3.39
C HIS A 120 7.25 -15.06 4.52
N ALA A 121 8.29 -14.25 4.28
CA ALA A 121 9.29 -13.90 5.28
C ALA A 121 8.66 -13.11 6.44
N LEU A 122 7.78 -12.15 6.15
CA LEU A 122 7.07 -11.37 7.17
C LEU A 122 6.13 -12.25 8.01
N ASN A 123 5.37 -13.15 7.39
CA ASN A 123 4.46 -14.07 8.07
C ASN A 123 5.21 -15.01 9.03
N LYS A 124 6.38 -15.53 8.62
CA LYS A 124 7.24 -16.34 9.49
C LYS A 124 7.85 -15.54 10.63
N LEU A 125 8.30 -14.31 10.33
CA LEU A 125 8.84 -13.42 11.34
C LEU A 125 7.77 -13.08 12.38
N CYS A 126 6.53 -12.81 11.98
CA CYS A 126 5.39 -12.58 12.88
C CYS A 126 5.20 -13.76 13.87
N LYS A 127 5.34 -15.00 13.38
CA LYS A 127 5.21 -16.22 14.19
C LYS A 127 6.41 -16.51 15.11
N GLY A 128 7.46 -15.69 15.09
CA GLY A 128 8.69 -15.97 15.82
C GLY A 128 9.60 -17.02 15.16
N GLU A 129 9.25 -17.51 13.97
CA GLU A 129 10.00 -18.56 13.28
C GLU A 129 11.33 -18.03 12.72
N TYR A 130 12.28 -18.94 12.51
CA TYR A 130 13.53 -18.60 11.84
C TYR A 130 13.30 -18.23 10.37
N VAL A 131 13.67 -17.00 10.03
CA VAL A 131 13.65 -16.48 8.65
C VAL A 131 15.08 -16.18 8.20
N PRO A 132 15.60 -16.80 7.11
CA PRO A 132 16.92 -16.48 6.57
C PRO A 132 17.08 -14.98 6.25
N LEU A 133 18.24 -14.41 6.56
CA LEU A 133 18.52 -13.00 6.30
C LEU A 133 18.48 -12.65 4.81
N TYR A 134 18.70 -13.64 3.93
CA TYR A 134 18.65 -13.46 2.49
C TYR A 134 17.37 -12.76 1.99
N PHE A 135 16.20 -13.07 2.59
CA PHE A 135 14.92 -12.44 2.25
C PHE A 135 14.87 -10.92 2.48
N PHE A 136 15.79 -10.39 3.28
CA PHE A 136 15.91 -8.96 3.59
C PHE A 136 17.01 -8.28 2.76
N THR A 137 17.78 -9.02 1.97
CA THR A 137 18.81 -8.46 1.07
C THR A 137 18.15 -7.81 -0.16
N ASN A 138 18.87 -6.91 -0.85
CA ASN A 138 18.41 -6.37 -2.14
C ASN A 138 18.10 -7.46 -3.15
N LYS A 139 18.93 -8.50 -3.18
CA LYS A 139 18.80 -9.61 -4.11
C LYS A 139 17.54 -10.44 -3.80
N GLY A 140 17.37 -10.84 -2.55
CA GLY A 140 16.20 -11.60 -2.11
C GLY A 140 14.87 -10.85 -2.26
N ILE A 141 14.87 -9.52 -2.08
CA ILE A 141 13.66 -8.70 -2.31
C ILE A 141 13.30 -8.66 -3.80
N ARG A 142 14.27 -8.38 -4.67
CA ARG A 142 14.04 -8.37 -6.12
C ARG A 142 13.58 -9.71 -6.66
N GLU A 143 14.19 -10.81 -6.20
CA GLU A 143 13.78 -12.16 -6.59
C GLU A 143 12.34 -12.47 -6.14
N ALA A 144 11.92 -11.97 -4.97
CA ALA A 144 10.55 -12.13 -4.51
C ALA A 144 9.55 -11.28 -5.31
N GLU A 145 9.93 -10.09 -5.76
CA GLU A 145 9.12 -9.24 -6.64
C GLU A 145 8.91 -9.89 -8.01
N ASP A 146 9.98 -10.41 -8.62
CA ASP A 146 9.95 -11.07 -9.93
C ASP A 146 9.08 -12.35 -9.91
N ASP A 147 9.05 -13.05 -8.78
CA ASP A 147 8.23 -14.26 -8.60
C ASP A 147 6.75 -13.95 -8.25
N GLY A 148 6.39 -12.70 -7.95
CA GLY A 148 5.09 -12.27 -7.38
C GLY A 148 3.89 -12.16 -8.33
N SER A 149 3.97 -12.69 -9.56
CA SER A 149 2.91 -12.59 -10.58
C SER A 149 1.73 -13.56 -10.38
N GLY A 150 1.79 -14.47 -9.40
CA GLY A 150 0.75 -15.48 -9.15
C GLY A 150 0.19 -15.41 -7.73
N ASP A 151 -1.05 -15.86 -7.55
CA ASP A 151 -1.73 -15.95 -6.25
C ASP A 151 -0.86 -16.72 -5.23
N GLU A 152 -0.33 -15.99 -4.24
CA GLU A 152 0.60 -16.49 -3.24
C GLU A 152 -0.04 -17.51 -2.28
N ASP A 153 -1.37 -17.43 -2.12
CA ASP A 153 -2.18 -18.34 -1.30
C ASP A 153 -2.66 -19.58 -2.07
N LEU A 154 -2.41 -19.64 -3.39
CA LEU A 154 -2.74 -20.81 -4.19
C LEU A 154 -1.93 -22.03 -3.75
N LEU A 155 -2.62 -23.14 -3.46
CA LEU A 155 -1.99 -24.41 -3.16
C LEU A 155 -1.39 -25.02 -4.43
N THR A 156 -0.07 -25.14 -4.47
CA THR A 156 0.69 -25.83 -5.51
C THR A 156 1.09 -27.22 -5.03
N LEU A 157 0.96 -28.20 -5.92
CA LEU A 157 1.42 -29.56 -5.67
C LEU A 157 2.94 -29.61 -5.86
N VAL A 158 3.68 -29.88 -4.79
CA VAL A 158 5.15 -29.96 -4.80
C VAL A 158 5.57 -31.40 -4.56
N GLN A 159 6.42 -31.93 -5.44
CA GLN A 159 7.03 -33.25 -5.23
C GLN A 159 8.08 -33.16 -4.12
N THR A 160 7.92 -33.95 -3.06
CA THR A 160 8.94 -34.10 -2.01
C THR A 160 9.53 -35.51 -2.03
N ASP A 161 10.62 -35.70 -1.29
CA ASP A 161 11.25 -37.00 -1.02
C ASP A 161 10.28 -38.01 -0.37
N ARG A 162 9.22 -37.53 0.29
CA ARG A 162 8.16 -38.34 0.91
C ARG A 162 6.90 -38.48 0.06
N GLY A 163 6.91 -37.97 -1.17
CA GLY A 163 5.76 -37.95 -2.08
C GLY A 163 5.20 -36.56 -2.36
N PRO A 164 4.15 -36.45 -3.20
CA PRO A 164 3.54 -35.17 -3.56
C PRO A 164 2.81 -34.56 -2.35
N THR A 165 3.08 -33.28 -2.05
CA THR A 165 2.46 -32.54 -0.93
C THR A 165 1.96 -31.19 -1.43
N PHE A 166 0.80 -30.74 -0.95
CA PHE A 166 0.29 -29.40 -1.23
C PHE A 166 0.98 -28.36 -0.34
N GLN A 167 1.51 -27.30 -0.94
CA GLN A 167 2.07 -26.15 -0.24
C GLN A 167 1.62 -24.87 -0.92
N THR A 168 1.58 -23.75 -0.21
CA THR A 168 1.29 -22.46 -0.84
C THR A 168 2.37 -22.12 -1.87
N ALA A 169 1.97 -21.44 -2.96
CA ALA A 169 2.88 -20.96 -3.98
C ALA A 169 4.02 -20.13 -3.36
N ALA A 170 3.70 -19.30 -2.36
CA ALA A 170 4.69 -18.55 -1.59
C ALA A 170 5.75 -19.43 -0.93
N SER A 171 5.33 -20.53 -0.27
CA SER A 171 6.23 -21.47 0.40
C SER A 171 7.09 -22.26 -0.59
N ALA A 172 6.50 -22.67 -1.72
CA ALA A 172 7.22 -23.39 -2.76
C ALA A 172 8.32 -22.52 -3.40
N LYS A 173 8.00 -21.26 -3.73
CA LYS A 173 8.95 -20.27 -4.27
C LYS A 173 10.06 -19.93 -3.27
N ALA A 174 9.71 -19.70 -2.01
CA ALA A 174 10.67 -19.41 -0.95
C ALA A 174 11.72 -20.52 -0.74
N LYS A 175 11.42 -21.78 -1.09
CA LYS A 175 12.39 -22.88 -1.02
C LYS A 175 13.46 -22.81 -2.13
N LYS A 176 13.14 -22.19 -3.27
CA LYS A 176 14.06 -22.02 -4.41
C LYS A 176 15.21 -21.06 -4.08
N HIS A 177 14.95 -20.06 -3.24
CA HIS A 177 15.87 -18.95 -2.97
C HIS A 177 16.51 -18.99 -1.57
N LYS A 178 16.91 -20.18 -1.11
CA LYS A 178 17.40 -20.37 0.27
C LYS A 178 18.91 -20.25 0.37
N VAL A 179 19.46 -19.04 0.19
CA VAL A 179 20.83 -18.77 0.65
C VAL A 179 20.83 -18.77 2.17
N ARG A 180 21.71 -19.59 2.77
CA ARG A 180 21.81 -19.61 4.23
C ARG A 180 22.50 -18.34 4.73
N ASP A 181 22.15 -17.89 5.94
CA ASP A 181 22.84 -16.78 6.62
C ASP A 181 24.35 -16.91 6.58
N GLU A 182 24.86 -18.13 6.79
CA GLU A 182 26.28 -18.41 6.83
C GLU A 182 26.97 -18.18 5.48
N GLN A 183 26.20 -18.11 4.39
CA GLN A 183 26.69 -17.98 3.02
C GLN A 183 26.61 -16.55 2.48
N LEU A 184 25.98 -15.62 3.19
CA LEU A 184 25.88 -14.23 2.78
C LEU A 184 27.25 -13.57 2.67
N SER A 185 27.38 -12.58 1.79
CA SER A 185 28.50 -11.62 1.88
C SER A 185 28.32 -10.71 3.09
N TRP A 186 29.37 -9.99 3.47
CA TRP A 186 29.25 -9.02 4.56
C TRP A 186 28.29 -7.88 4.20
N GLU A 187 28.37 -7.38 2.97
CA GLU A 187 27.50 -6.31 2.47
C GLU A 187 26.03 -6.76 2.47
N GLU A 188 25.76 -8.00 2.06
CA GLU A 188 24.41 -8.59 2.13
C GLU A 188 23.93 -8.70 3.59
N PHE A 189 24.80 -9.15 4.50
CA PHE A 189 24.50 -9.21 5.92
C PHE A 189 24.18 -7.81 6.50
N SER A 190 25.01 -6.81 6.23
CA SER A 190 24.81 -5.42 6.71
C SER A 190 23.54 -4.78 6.12
N GLN A 191 23.14 -5.13 4.90
CA GLN A 191 21.86 -4.67 4.34
C GLN A 191 20.67 -5.36 5.02
N ALA A 192 20.77 -6.68 5.19
CA ALA A 192 19.70 -7.51 5.72
C ALA A 192 19.45 -7.24 7.21
N ASN A 193 20.49 -6.98 8.01
CA ASN A 193 20.38 -6.78 9.45
C ASN A 193 19.46 -5.58 9.77
N TYR A 194 19.68 -4.43 9.13
CA TYR A 194 18.92 -3.21 9.37
C TYR A 194 17.45 -3.39 8.99
N ARG A 195 17.21 -4.01 7.83
CA ARG A 195 15.85 -4.28 7.33
C ARG A 195 15.12 -5.29 8.19
N MET A 196 15.79 -6.32 8.68
CA MET A 196 15.17 -7.30 9.56
C MET A 196 14.79 -6.66 10.91
N ILE A 197 15.62 -5.78 11.49
CA ILE A 197 15.22 -5.01 12.69
C ILE A 197 13.97 -4.15 12.41
N ALA A 198 13.93 -3.46 11.27
CA ALA A 198 12.77 -2.65 10.89
C ALA A 198 11.51 -3.53 10.72
N ALA A 199 11.64 -4.70 10.09
CA ALA A 199 10.54 -5.66 9.94
C ALA A 199 10.08 -6.23 11.28
N MET A 200 11.00 -6.53 12.22
CA MET A 200 10.63 -6.97 13.58
C MET A 200 9.79 -5.91 14.31
N LYS A 201 10.13 -4.62 14.16
CA LYS A 201 9.33 -3.52 14.71
C LYS A 201 7.93 -3.44 14.08
N GLN A 202 7.85 -3.61 12.77
CA GLN A 202 6.57 -3.61 12.05
C GLN A 202 5.68 -4.81 12.43
N GLN A 203 6.30 -5.94 12.80
CA GLN A 203 5.61 -7.15 13.29
C GLN A 203 5.45 -7.16 14.81
N GLU A 204 5.57 -6.00 15.46
CA GLU A 204 5.30 -5.80 16.90
C GLU A 204 6.07 -6.76 17.82
N TRP A 205 7.31 -7.11 17.45
CA TRP A 205 8.16 -7.90 18.33
C TRP A 205 8.43 -7.15 19.65
N PRO A 206 8.53 -7.85 20.79
CA PRO A 206 8.88 -7.22 22.06
C PRO A 206 10.22 -6.47 21.97
N ASP A 207 10.26 -5.24 22.47
CA ASP A 207 11.46 -4.37 22.39
C ASP A 207 12.71 -5.03 22.97
N GLU A 208 12.56 -5.83 24.04
CA GLU A 208 13.66 -6.61 24.62
C GLU A 208 14.32 -7.53 23.58
N ARG A 209 13.53 -8.22 22.75
CA ARG A 209 14.04 -9.12 21.71
C ARG A 209 14.67 -8.33 20.56
N ILE A 210 14.05 -7.22 20.17
CA ILE A 210 14.57 -6.35 19.12
C ILE A 210 15.92 -5.76 19.54
N ASN A 211 16.04 -5.28 20.78
CA ASN A 211 17.29 -4.75 21.33
C ASN A 211 18.35 -5.85 21.42
N MET A 212 18.00 -7.05 21.89
CA MET A 212 18.93 -8.17 21.96
C MET A 212 19.52 -8.55 20.60
N VAL A 213 18.69 -8.66 19.55
CA VAL A 213 19.15 -8.96 18.17
C VAL A 213 19.97 -7.80 17.60
N ARG A 214 19.56 -6.54 17.86
CA ARG A 214 20.30 -5.36 17.45
C ARG A 214 21.69 -5.30 18.07
N ASP A 215 21.77 -5.45 19.39
CA ASP A 215 23.04 -5.40 20.13
C ASP A 215 23.96 -6.54 19.71
N PHE A 216 23.38 -7.72 19.46
CA PHE A 216 24.10 -8.84 18.86
C PHE A 216 24.72 -8.45 17.51
N TRP A 217 23.96 -7.92 16.56
CA TRP A 217 24.53 -7.52 15.26
C TRP A 217 25.50 -6.34 15.33
N VAL A 218 25.28 -5.38 16.23
CA VAL A 218 26.24 -4.30 16.48
C VAL A 218 27.57 -4.88 16.95
N ALA A 219 27.56 -5.85 17.87
CA ALA A 219 28.78 -6.52 18.33
C ALA A 219 29.57 -7.17 17.18
N PHE A 220 28.89 -7.70 16.16
CA PHE A 220 29.52 -8.25 14.95
C PHE A 220 30.13 -7.18 14.04
N GLU A 221 29.41 -6.09 13.80
CA GLU A 221 29.89 -4.97 12.97
C GLU A 221 31.09 -4.25 13.62
N THR A 222 31.14 -4.21 14.95
CA THR A 222 32.26 -3.60 15.70
C THR A 222 33.37 -4.58 16.07
N HIS A 223 33.23 -5.87 15.75
CA HIS A 223 34.21 -6.87 16.16
C HIS A 223 35.55 -6.66 15.44
N PRO A 224 36.72 -6.81 16.10
CA PRO A 224 38.03 -6.61 15.44
C PRO A 224 38.21 -7.44 14.16
N TRP A 225 37.68 -8.66 14.14
CA TRP A 225 37.74 -9.55 12.96
C TRP A 225 36.99 -9.04 11.74
N ARG A 226 36.06 -8.08 11.90
CA ARG A 226 35.37 -7.44 10.77
C ARG A 226 36.35 -6.69 9.86
N HIS A 227 37.33 -6.05 10.47
CA HIS A 227 38.32 -5.20 9.79
C HIS A 227 39.64 -5.92 9.57
N ASP A 228 39.72 -7.20 9.93
CA ASP A 228 40.91 -8.01 9.74
C ASP A 228 41.14 -8.34 8.25
N PRO A 229 42.38 -8.43 7.76
CA PRO A 229 42.67 -8.85 6.40
C PRO A 229 42.26 -10.30 6.09
N SER A 230 42.11 -11.16 7.11
CA SER A 230 41.76 -12.57 6.94
C SER A 230 40.27 -12.76 6.64
N GLU A 231 39.97 -13.23 5.43
CA GLU A 231 38.62 -13.60 5.02
C GLU A 231 38.02 -14.74 5.88
N TYR A 232 38.86 -15.64 6.41
CA TYR A 232 38.40 -16.71 7.30
C TYR A 232 37.86 -16.19 8.62
N ARG A 233 38.45 -15.11 9.17
CA ARG A 233 37.95 -14.48 10.41
C ARG A 233 36.60 -13.81 10.19
N LYS A 234 36.44 -13.05 9.09
CA LYS A 234 35.15 -12.48 8.68
C LYS A 234 34.11 -13.57 8.45
N ARG A 235 34.52 -14.68 7.82
CA ARG A 235 33.63 -15.81 7.54
C ARG A 235 33.21 -16.55 8.81
N ALA A 236 34.12 -16.71 9.77
CA ALA A 236 33.81 -17.31 11.08
C ALA A 236 32.72 -16.51 11.81
N LEU A 237 32.77 -15.18 11.73
CA LEU A 237 31.73 -14.31 12.27
C LEU A 237 30.36 -14.62 11.63
N LEU A 238 30.26 -14.61 10.29
CA LEU A 238 28.99 -14.89 9.61
C LEU A 238 28.45 -16.30 9.91
N LEU A 239 29.33 -17.30 10.01
CA LEU A 239 28.98 -18.66 10.43
C LEU A 239 28.40 -18.67 11.85
N TYR A 240 29.07 -17.99 12.78
CA TYR A 240 28.61 -17.91 14.17
C TYR A 240 27.23 -17.29 14.26
N GLN A 241 27.05 -16.11 13.64
CA GLN A 241 25.78 -15.39 13.59
C GLN A 241 24.66 -16.28 13.04
N GLY A 242 24.89 -16.94 11.90
CA GLY A 242 23.87 -17.79 11.27
C GLY A 242 23.48 -18.99 12.12
N ARG A 243 24.47 -19.68 12.71
CA ARG A 243 24.24 -20.83 13.60
C ARG A 243 23.51 -20.41 14.87
N VAL A 244 24.00 -19.40 15.57
CA VAL A 244 23.45 -18.95 16.86
C VAL A 244 22.05 -18.37 16.71
N ARG A 245 21.79 -17.55 15.69
CA ARG A 245 20.45 -16.99 15.45
C ARG A 245 19.43 -18.09 15.17
N ARG A 246 19.80 -19.08 14.37
CA ARG A 246 18.95 -20.23 14.05
C ARG A 246 18.62 -21.04 15.30
N ASP A 247 19.61 -21.30 16.15
CA ASP A 247 19.39 -22.01 17.42
C ASP A 247 18.54 -21.18 18.38
N TRP A 248 18.77 -19.87 18.46
CA TRP A 248 17.98 -18.96 19.27
C TRP A 248 16.49 -19.00 18.88
N HIS A 249 16.17 -18.89 17.59
CA HIS A 249 14.78 -19.01 17.12
C HIS A 249 14.13 -20.35 17.47
N LYS A 250 14.88 -21.47 17.46
CA LYS A 250 14.33 -22.78 17.88
C LYS A 250 14.00 -22.83 19.37
N THR A 251 14.70 -22.06 20.19
CA THR A 251 14.50 -22.02 21.64
C THR A 251 13.44 -21.02 22.09
N LEU A 252 12.94 -20.17 21.20
CA LEU A 252 11.88 -19.21 21.53
C LEU A 252 10.61 -19.93 22.01
N GLY A 253 10.05 -19.45 23.11
CA GLY A 253 8.87 -20.07 23.75
C GLY A 253 9.18 -21.30 24.61
N THR A 254 10.45 -21.67 24.76
CA THR A 254 10.89 -22.78 25.63
C THR A 254 11.72 -22.27 26.81
N SER A 255 11.86 -23.09 27.85
CA SER A 255 12.77 -22.82 28.98
C SER A 255 14.25 -22.83 28.59
N ALA A 256 14.59 -23.29 27.39
CA ALA A 256 15.95 -23.30 26.86
C ALA A 256 16.33 -22.00 26.12
N ALA A 257 15.44 -20.98 26.11
CA ALA A 257 15.74 -19.68 25.52
C ALA A 257 16.98 -19.04 26.17
N PHE A 258 17.88 -18.52 25.35
CA PHE A 258 19.15 -17.94 25.80
C PHE A 258 19.38 -16.54 25.23
N ARG A 259 20.26 -15.76 25.87
CA ARG A 259 20.68 -14.45 25.39
C ARG A 259 21.74 -14.59 24.30
N LEU A 260 21.65 -13.74 23.28
CA LEU A 260 22.60 -13.73 22.16
C LEU A 260 23.98 -13.16 22.55
N LEU A 261 24.03 -12.34 23.60
CA LEU A 261 25.25 -11.75 24.15
C LEU A 261 25.50 -12.23 25.60
N PRO A 262 26.77 -12.25 26.05
CA PRO A 262 28.00 -11.88 25.32
C PRO A 262 28.39 -12.90 24.25
N LEU A 263 29.24 -12.49 23.29
CA LEU A 263 29.78 -13.41 22.30
C LEU A 263 30.63 -14.47 22.99
N ARG A 264 30.37 -15.74 22.66
CA ARG A 264 31.23 -16.85 23.13
C ARG A 264 32.45 -16.96 22.23
N GLU A 265 33.52 -16.27 22.63
CA GLU A 265 34.80 -16.23 21.90
C GLU A 265 35.39 -17.63 21.63
N GLU A 266 35.25 -18.57 22.57
CA GLU A 266 35.68 -19.96 22.40
C GLU A 266 35.05 -20.58 21.15
N ARG A 267 33.72 -20.52 21.05
CA ARG A 267 32.98 -21.05 19.90
C ARG A 267 33.27 -20.30 18.61
N LEU A 268 33.59 -19.00 18.69
CA LEU A 268 33.99 -18.23 17.51
C LEU A 268 35.38 -18.65 17.00
N ASN A 269 36.33 -18.89 17.91
CA ASN A 269 37.65 -19.42 17.59
C ASN A 269 37.61 -20.85 17.03
N GLU A 270 36.75 -21.71 17.57
CA GLU A 270 36.50 -23.06 17.03
C GLU A 270 36.07 -23.00 15.56
N LEU A 271 35.11 -22.13 15.22
CA LEU A 271 34.65 -21.96 13.83
C LEU A 271 35.74 -21.44 12.91
N HIS A 272 36.58 -20.54 13.40
CA HIS A 272 37.72 -20.03 12.64
C HIS A 272 38.74 -21.15 12.39
N GLN A 273 39.04 -21.98 13.40
CA GLN A 273 39.94 -23.11 13.24
C GLN A 273 39.37 -24.17 12.28
N GLU A 274 38.07 -24.51 12.41
CA GLU A 274 37.34 -25.41 11.49
C GLU A 274 37.49 -24.94 10.04
N LEU A 275 37.36 -23.63 9.79
CA LEU A 275 37.53 -23.04 8.46
C LEU A 275 38.96 -23.19 7.92
N LEU A 276 39.97 -22.95 8.78
CA LEU A 276 41.37 -23.09 8.39
C LEU A 276 41.68 -24.55 8.08
N ASP A 277 41.31 -25.48 8.95
CA ASP A 277 41.56 -26.92 8.79
C ASP A 277 40.93 -27.45 7.50
N ASN A 278 39.68 -27.04 7.21
CA ASN A 278 39.01 -27.38 5.96
C ASN A 278 39.73 -26.81 4.73
N ALA A 279 40.22 -25.57 4.80
CA ALA A 279 40.97 -24.96 3.71
C ALA A 279 42.34 -25.63 3.49
N TYR A 280 43.01 -26.06 4.56
CA TYR A 280 44.25 -26.82 4.48
C TYR A 280 44.01 -28.22 3.90
N ALA A 281 42.99 -28.93 4.37
CA ALA A 281 42.61 -30.24 3.84
C ALA A 281 42.29 -30.17 2.34
N ALA A 282 41.47 -29.21 1.90
CA ALA A 282 41.14 -29.02 0.50
C ALA A 282 42.38 -28.73 -0.38
N LYS A 283 43.36 -27.99 0.15
CA LYS A 283 44.64 -27.78 -0.54
C LYS A 283 45.45 -29.06 -0.66
N ILE A 284 45.51 -29.87 0.39
CA ILE A 284 46.22 -31.16 0.39
C ILE A 284 45.59 -32.09 -0.65
N ASP A 285 44.26 -32.19 -0.69
CA ASP A 285 43.52 -33.04 -1.63
C ASP A 285 43.65 -32.58 -3.09
N ALA A 286 43.94 -31.30 -3.32
CA ALA A 286 44.20 -30.78 -4.66
C ALA A 286 45.61 -31.13 -5.17
N VAL A 287 46.57 -31.46 -4.30
CA VAL A 287 47.97 -31.73 -4.71
C VAL A 287 48.09 -32.93 -5.67
N PRO A 288 47.44 -34.09 -5.45
CA PRO A 288 47.45 -35.19 -6.41
C PRO A 288 46.87 -34.80 -7.77
N THR A 289 45.78 -34.03 -7.80
CA THR A 289 45.09 -33.57 -9.02
C THR A 289 45.97 -32.62 -9.83
N VAL A 290 46.63 -31.66 -9.17
CA VAL A 290 47.59 -30.75 -9.81
C VAL A 290 48.82 -31.53 -10.30
N ARG A 291 49.31 -32.49 -9.52
CA ARG A 291 50.45 -33.35 -9.91
C ARG A 291 50.10 -34.24 -11.12
N ALA A 292 48.88 -34.72 -11.24
CA ALA A 292 48.40 -35.49 -12.39
C ALA A 292 48.31 -34.62 -13.66
N LEU A 293 47.76 -33.40 -13.55
CA LEU A 293 47.70 -32.44 -14.65
C LEU A 293 49.10 -32.02 -15.14
N MET A 294 50.04 -31.76 -14.23
CA MET A 294 51.42 -31.44 -14.63
C MET A 294 52.12 -32.60 -15.32
N ARG A 295 51.81 -33.85 -14.95
CA ARG A 295 52.35 -35.05 -15.62
C ARG A 295 51.72 -35.26 -17.01
N SER A 296 50.44 -34.94 -17.21
CA SER A 296 49.82 -35.06 -18.54
C SER A 296 50.31 -34.00 -19.53
N CYS A 297 50.76 -32.84 -19.06
CA CYS A 297 51.38 -31.80 -19.90
C CYS A 297 52.84 -32.12 -20.29
N GLN A 298 53.46 -33.17 -19.74
CA GLN A 298 54.86 -33.55 -19.99
C GLN A 298 55.03 -34.73 -20.97
N THR A 299 54.02 -35.10 -21.76
CA THR A 299 54.23 -36.05 -22.87
C THR A 299 54.98 -35.36 -24.01
N PRO A 300 56.17 -35.84 -24.43
CA PRO A 300 56.87 -35.30 -25.58
C PRO A 300 56.43 -36.00 -26.87
N LYS A 301 56.50 -35.25 -27.98
CA LYS A 301 56.49 -35.66 -29.41
C LYS A 301 55.13 -35.71 -30.11
N LEU A 302 54.65 -34.52 -30.52
CA LEU A 302 54.23 -34.34 -31.91
C LEU A 302 55.33 -33.53 -32.60
N THR A 303 56.04 -34.19 -33.52
CA THR A 303 57.02 -33.57 -34.42
C THR A 303 56.32 -32.52 -35.28
N PHE A 304 56.39 -31.26 -34.89
CA PHE A 304 56.10 -30.14 -35.76
C PHE A 304 57.37 -29.82 -36.53
N SER A 305 57.43 -30.19 -37.80
CA SER A 305 58.49 -29.79 -38.71
C SER A 305 58.42 -28.28 -38.91
N ILE A 306 59.36 -27.56 -38.32
CA ILE A 306 59.58 -26.13 -38.55
C ILE A 306 60.40 -26.00 -39.85
N LEU A 307 59.75 -25.59 -40.93
CA LEU A 307 60.44 -25.00 -42.08
C LEU A 307 60.77 -23.55 -41.71
N LEU A 308 62.07 -23.27 -41.53
CA LEU A 308 62.61 -21.92 -41.40
C LEU A 308 62.44 -21.18 -42.73
N SER A 309 61.55 -20.21 -42.78
CA SER A 309 61.58 -19.13 -43.78
C SER A 309 61.99 -17.85 -43.08
N THR A 310 63.17 -17.36 -43.44
CA THR A 310 63.77 -16.13 -42.95
C THR A 310 63.15 -14.93 -43.67
N SER A 311 62.40 -14.10 -42.96
CA SER A 311 62.38 -12.65 -43.25
C SER A 311 62.10 -11.85 -41.99
N SER A 312 63.15 -11.17 -41.54
CA SER A 312 63.04 -9.88 -40.84
C SER A 312 62.38 -8.86 -41.80
N PRO A 313 61.69 -7.80 -41.31
CA PRO A 313 62.33 -6.82 -40.42
C PRO A 313 61.46 -6.21 -39.30
N SER A 314 62.18 -5.79 -38.26
CA SER A 314 62.07 -4.53 -37.49
C SER A 314 60.71 -3.85 -37.42
N PHE A 315 60.20 -3.54 -36.21
CA PHE A 315 59.69 -2.20 -35.89
C PHE A 315 59.45 -2.01 -34.37
N VAL A 316 60.37 -1.25 -33.76
CA VAL A 316 60.16 -0.07 -32.89
C VAL A 316 59.14 -0.16 -31.73
N PHE A 317 59.69 -0.02 -30.52
CA PHE A 317 59.04 0.44 -29.30
C PHE A 317 58.23 1.73 -29.54
N ASN A 318 56.94 1.75 -29.21
CA ASN A 318 56.21 3.00 -29.06
C ASN A 318 55.26 2.93 -27.86
N LEU A 319 55.65 3.66 -26.80
CA LEU A 319 54.79 4.07 -25.70
C LEU A 319 53.74 5.04 -26.25
N ARG A 320 52.46 4.66 -26.21
CA ARG A 320 51.34 5.60 -26.33
C ARG A 320 50.35 5.37 -25.20
N THR A 321 50.49 6.23 -24.19
CA THR A 321 49.40 6.99 -23.53
C THR A 321 47.98 6.49 -23.75
N LEU A 322 47.37 5.96 -22.68
CA LEU A 322 45.93 5.80 -22.53
C LEU A 322 45.24 7.17 -22.35
N PRO A 323 44.10 7.44 -22.98
CA PRO A 323 43.36 8.67 -22.75
C PRO A 323 42.44 8.54 -21.53
N TYR A 324 42.49 9.60 -20.71
CA TYR A 324 41.48 9.98 -19.73
C TYR A 324 40.08 10.08 -20.36
N PRO A 325 39.00 9.69 -19.66
CA PRO A 325 37.66 10.12 -20.02
C PRO A 325 37.41 11.54 -19.51
N HIS A 326 37.18 12.46 -20.45
CA HIS A 326 36.78 13.83 -20.21
C HIS A 326 35.38 13.90 -19.59
N ALA A 327 35.29 14.66 -18.50
CA ALA A 327 34.07 15.28 -18.02
C ALA A 327 33.63 16.38 -19.00
N HIS A 328 32.31 16.55 -19.14
CA HIS A 328 31.68 17.74 -19.70
C HIS A 328 30.71 18.29 -18.67
N PRO A 329 30.80 19.59 -18.35
CA PRO A 329 29.61 20.35 -17.99
C PRO A 329 29.58 21.68 -18.76
N ASP A 330 28.44 22.00 -19.37
CA ASP A 330 28.05 23.37 -19.68
C ASP A 330 26.64 23.54 -19.07
N SER A 331 26.47 24.37 -18.04
CA SER A 331 26.28 25.84 -18.08
C SER A 331 24.89 26.18 -18.65
N VAL A 332 23.99 26.87 -17.94
CA VAL A 332 24.02 28.33 -17.70
C VAL A 332 22.81 28.73 -16.83
N ARG A 333 22.98 29.87 -16.11
CA ARG A 333 22.00 30.80 -15.47
C ARG A 333 21.52 30.40 -14.07
N GLY A 334 21.70 31.17 -12.99
CA GLY A 334 22.08 32.58 -12.82
C GLY A 334 20.93 33.38 -12.21
N CYS A 335 20.97 33.66 -10.89
CA CYS A 335 20.57 34.93 -10.27
C CYS A 335 20.63 34.93 -8.73
N ARG A 336 21.46 35.84 -8.21
CA ARG A 336 21.24 36.81 -7.11
C ARG A 336 20.85 36.33 -5.69
N SER A 337 21.80 36.61 -4.79
CA SER A 337 21.68 37.50 -3.61
C SER A 337 20.66 37.13 -2.52
N THR A 338 21.16 36.76 -1.33
CA THR A 338 21.12 37.66 -0.15
C THR A 338 21.96 37.13 1.00
N HIS A 339 22.77 38.05 1.54
CA HIS A 339 23.43 38.00 2.85
C HIS A 339 22.42 37.79 3.99
N ALA A 340 22.71 36.88 4.91
CA ALA A 340 22.34 37.04 6.32
C ALA A 340 23.29 36.18 7.17
N GLY A 341 24.23 36.84 7.83
CA GLY A 341 25.09 36.22 8.84
C GLY A 341 24.27 35.87 10.07
N PHE A 342 24.44 34.65 10.56
CA PHE A 342 23.96 34.25 11.89
C PHE A 342 25.13 34.33 12.87
N VAL A 343 25.01 35.32 13.75
CA VAL A 343 25.82 35.54 14.94
C VAL A 343 25.60 34.37 15.90
N TRP A 344 26.67 33.70 16.32
CA TRP A 344 26.67 32.85 17.51
C TRP A 344 27.06 33.74 18.69
N ASP A 345 26.09 34.04 19.54
CA ASP A 345 26.32 34.76 20.78
C ASP A 345 26.51 33.78 21.93
N ALA A 346 27.51 34.08 22.77
CA ALA A 346 27.96 33.24 23.85
C ALA A 346 27.32 33.68 25.17
N GLY A 347 26.72 32.72 25.88
CA GLY A 347 26.71 32.66 27.34
C GLY A 347 25.68 33.52 28.09
N THR A 348 24.82 32.87 28.88
CA THR A 348 24.90 33.00 30.35
C THR A 348 24.03 31.96 31.06
N ALA A 349 24.61 31.44 32.14
CA ALA A 349 24.03 30.49 33.09
C ALA A 349 22.89 31.08 33.94
N ARG A 350 21.92 30.25 34.35
CA ARG A 350 21.53 30.05 35.77
C ARG A 350 20.38 29.05 35.98
N ARG A 351 20.64 28.14 36.92
CA ARG A 351 19.77 27.57 37.97
C ARG A 351 18.65 26.60 37.59
N GLN A 352 18.94 25.31 37.82
CA GLN A 352 17.97 24.29 38.21
C GLN A 352 17.45 24.54 39.63
N PRO A 353 16.18 24.25 39.94
CA PRO A 353 15.71 23.98 41.29
C PRO A 353 15.75 22.47 41.62
N ALA A 354 16.17 22.16 42.84
CA ALA A 354 16.26 20.82 43.43
C ALA A 354 14.86 20.22 43.74
N PRO A 355 14.75 18.88 43.85
CA PRO A 355 13.50 18.19 44.19
C PRO A 355 13.23 18.16 45.71
N PRO A 356 11.97 18.06 46.16
CA PRO A 356 11.63 18.00 47.58
C PRO A 356 11.87 16.61 48.18
N LEU A 357 12.38 16.64 49.42
CA LEU A 357 12.70 15.52 50.30
C LEU A 357 11.45 14.80 50.85
N HIS A 358 11.62 13.48 51.00
CA HIS A 358 10.72 12.53 51.65
C HIS A 358 10.42 12.85 53.12
N THR A 359 9.18 12.61 53.54
CA THR A 359 8.73 12.49 54.94
C THR A 359 8.92 11.05 55.45
N PRO A 360 9.23 10.84 56.76
CA PRO A 360 9.35 9.51 57.34
C PRO A 360 8.05 9.07 58.06
N ILE A 361 7.73 7.77 57.92
CA ILE A 361 6.69 7.04 58.67
C ILE A 361 7.35 6.39 59.90
N PRO A 362 6.76 6.42 61.11
CA PRO A 362 7.28 5.71 62.28
C PRO A 362 6.69 4.28 62.44
N PRO A 363 7.38 3.35 63.13
CA PRO A 363 6.90 1.99 63.41
C PRO A 363 6.54 1.79 64.90
N PRO A 364 6.23 0.55 65.34
CA PRO A 364 5.34 -0.45 64.76
C PRO A 364 3.93 -0.44 65.40
#